data_AF-A0A7J4G936-F1
#
_entry.id   AF-A0A7J4G936-F1
#
_cell.length_a   1.000
_cell.length_b   1.000
_cell.length_c   1.000
_cell.angle_alpha   90.00
_cell.angle_beta   90.00
_cell.angle_gamma   90.00
#
_symmetry.space_group_name_H-M   'P 1'
#
loop_
_entity.id
_entity.type
_entity.pdbx_description
1 polymer ?
#
loop_
_entity_poly.entity_id
_entity_poly.type
_entity_poly.pdbx_seq_one_letter_code
_entity_poly.pdbx_strand_id
1 'polypeptide(L)'
;MRGEVASSRLGKHQLIAVEKCLFELTRKQKSSPNVPVELSLPNFWASVGQLLHNLEMELAESIRNEGMTAKAQLQSRRLGVVRTSVTDLTRMRMNAFAQHAVLTNLMKGPSGDVMSAVNQIPALNWQKHDPSERIYHSGVGHLVEKYKHEVSWNALLHGDNEIPISAPSVGGNAPLSEFVDEGSENSSEEAPSISLNPSEVSVGVTPTVPEQQSVSADEDAYWNDPDFDEEDRIRQMDAFPNSPTGAISATSIESDSAQLDDSNLRRILILQDMDDPIIAEDGSEIHLIAGDIQSCPVLIAETLITAGLAESADL
;
A
#
# COMPACT_ATOMS: atom_id res chain seq x y z
N MET A 1 -15.34 25.27 14.56
CA MET A 1 -16.68 24.94 15.07
C MET A 1 -16.77 23.43 15.20
N ARG A 2 -16.76 22.91 16.44
CA ARG A 2 -16.78 21.48 16.74
C ARG A 2 -18.24 21.05 16.79
N GLY A 3 -18.72 20.42 15.73
CA GLY A 3 -20.06 19.83 15.70
C GLY A 3 -20.06 18.57 16.54
N GLU A 4 -20.28 18.72 17.84
CA GLU A 4 -20.56 17.61 18.74
C GLU A 4 -21.96 17.08 18.40
N VAL A 5 -22.04 16.23 17.38
CA VAL A 5 -23.20 15.37 17.20
C VAL A 5 -23.15 14.42 18.39
N ALA A 6 -23.90 14.76 19.44
CA ALA A 6 -24.16 13.85 20.54
C ALA A 6 -24.78 12.59 19.93
N SER A 7 -23.95 11.59 19.65
CA SER A 7 -24.40 10.30 19.13
C SER A 7 -25.25 9.68 20.23
N SER A 8 -26.57 9.79 20.08
CA SER A 8 -27.55 9.16 20.96
C SER A 8 -27.12 7.74 21.27
N ARG A 9 -27.20 7.34 22.54
CA ARG A 9 -26.81 5.99 22.98
C ARG A 9 -27.60 4.95 22.17
N LEU A 10 -26.88 4.07 21.49
CA LEU A 10 -27.48 2.99 20.70
C LEU A 10 -28.17 1.96 21.62
N GLY A 11 -29.37 1.52 21.22
CA GLY A 11 -30.06 0.42 21.88
C GLY A 11 -29.45 -0.95 21.53
N LYS A 12 -29.72 -1.98 22.34
CA LYS A 12 -29.16 -3.34 22.16
C LYS A 12 -29.33 -3.89 20.73
N HIS A 13 -30.53 -3.74 20.16
CA HIS A 13 -30.79 -4.18 18.78
C HIS A 13 -29.95 -3.42 17.75
N GLN A 14 -29.75 -2.12 17.95
CA GLN A 14 -28.91 -1.29 17.07
C GLN A 14 -27.44 -1.70 17.18
N LEU A 15 -26.94 -2.03 18.38
CA LEU A 15 -25.58 -2.52 18.57
C LEU A 15 -25.32 -3.82 17.81
N ILE A 16 -26.27 -4.76 17.83
CA ILE A 16 -26.20 -6.00 17.04
C ILE A 16 -26.18 -5.69 15.53
N ALA A 17 -26.97 -4.71 15.07
CA ALA A 17 -26.96 -4.29 13.68
C ALA A 17 -25.61 -3.66 13.27
N VAL A 18 -25.00 -2.86 14.15
CA VAL A 18 -23.66 -2.28 13.95
C VAL A 18 -22.59 -3.37 13.87
N GLU A 19 -22.64 -4.37 14.74
CA GLU A 19 -21.71 -5.50 14.72
C GLU A 19 -21.81 -6.29 13.40
N LYS A 20 -23.03 -6.60 12.96
CA LYS A 20 -23.26 -7.26 11.65
C LYS A 20 -22.73 -6.39 10.50
N CYS A 21 -23.03 -5.10 10.54
CA CYS A 21 -22.55 -4.14 9.55
C CYS A 21 -21.02 -4.09 9.50
N LEU A 22 -20.34 -4.12 10.65
CA LEU A 22 -18.88 -4.15 10.73
C LEU A 22 -18.33 -5.37 9.99
N PHE A 23 -18.82 -6.58 10.31
CA PHE A 23 -18.34 -7.80 9.64
C PHE A 23 -18.65 -7.83 8.15
N GLU A 24 -19.83 -7.35 7.74
CA GLU A 24 -20.20 -7.26 6.33
C GLU A 24 -19.30 -6.28 5.56
N LEU A 25 -19.00 -5.11 6.14
CA LEU A 25 -18.10 -4.13 5.55
C LEU A 25 -16.67 -4.65 5.47
N THR A 26 -16.16 -5.32 6.52
CA THR A 26 -14.86 -5.98 6.50
C THR A 26 -14.75 -6.99 5.37
N ARG A 27 -15.77 -7.83 5.19
CA ARG A 27 -15.81 -8.81 4.09
C ARG A 27 -15.84 -8.12 2.72
N LYS A 28 -16.69 -7.11 2.53
CA LYS A 28 -16.80 -6.36 1.26
C LYS A 28 -15.49 -5.65 0.90
N GLN A 29 -14.85 -5.00 1.88
CA GLN A 29 -13.59 -4.32 1.67
C GLN A 29 -12.47 -5.30 1.34
N LYS A 30 -12.45 -6.48 1.97
CA LYS A 30 -11.49 -7.55 1.65
C LYS A 30 -11.63 -8.04 0.20
N SER A 31 -12.86 -8.15 -0.32
CA SER A 31 -13.11 -8.52 -1.72
C SER A 31 -12.74 -7.43 -2.73
N SER A 32 -12.59 -6.18 -2.30
CA SER A 32 -12.28 -5.03 -3.15
C SER A 32 -11.16 -4.17 -2.54
N PRO A 33 -9.93 -4.71 -2.44
CA PRO A 33 -8.86 -4.09 -1.64
C PRO A 33 -8.42 -2.71 -2.13
N ASN A 34 -8.61 -2.42 -3.42
CA ASN A 34 -8.14 -1.18 -4.05
C ASN A 34 -9.24 -0.11 -4.19
N VAL A 35 -10.48 -0.42 -3.78
CA VAL A 35 -11.63 0.49 -3.90
C VAL A 35 -12.22 0.74 -2.51
N PRO A 36 -12.30 2.00 -2.04
CA PRO A 36 -12.94 2.30 -0.76
C PRO A 36 -14.42 1.95 -0.79
N VAL A 37 -14.84 0.96 0.01
CA VAL A 37 -16.25 0.55 0.11
C VAL A 37 -17.05 1.62 0.86
N GLU A 38 -18.26 1.92 0.41
CA GLU A 38 -19.14 2.89 1.06
C GLU A 38 -19.63 2.39 2.43
N LEU A 39 -19.77 3.30 3.40
CA LEU A 39 -20.35 2.99 4.70
C LEU A 39 -21.88 2.94 4.57
N SER A 40 -22.49 1.87 5.10
CA SER A 40 -23.95 1.70 5.10
C SER A 40 -24.65 2.44 6.24
N LEU A 41 -23.92 2.85 7.27
CA LEU A 41 -24.44 3.55 8.45
C LEU A 41 -23.81 4.94 8.59
N PRO A 42 -24.61 5.99 8.89
CA PRO A 42 -24.06 7.28 9.29
C PRO A 42 -23.37 7.16 10.65
N ASN A 43 -22.30 7.93 10.88
CA ASN A 43 -21.51 7.90 12.12
C ASN A 43 -21.03 6.48 12.49
N PHE A 44 -20.62 5.70 11.48
CA PHE A 44 -20.24 4.30 11.64
C PHE A 44 -19.19 4.09 12.74
N TRP A 45 -18.07 4.83 12.70
CA TRP A 45 -16.98 4.68 13.68
C TRP A 45 -17.41 5.04 15.10
N ALA A 46 -18.24 6.07 15.27
CA ALA A 46 -18.80 6.41 16.58
C ALA A 46 -19.73 5.29 17.10
N SER A 47 -20.53 4.67 16.21
CA SER A 47 -21.41 3.56 16.56
C SER A 47 -20.63 2.30 16.93
N VAL A 48 -19.53 2.01 16.22
CA VAL A 48 -18.58 0.94 16.55
C VAL A 48 -17.91 1.18 17.91
N GLY A 49 -17.56 2.44 18.21
CA GLY A 49 -17.06 2.82 19.54
C GLY A 49 -18.06 2.54 20.66
N GLN A 50 -19.35 2.83 20.44
CA GLN A 50 -20.41 2.50 21.40
C GLN A 50 -20.60 0.98 21.56
N LEU A 51 -20.48 0.21 20.48
CA LEU A 51 -20.49 -1.26 20.53
C LEU A 51 -19.34 -1.81 21.37
N LEU A 52 -18.11 -1.37 21.12
CA LEU A 52 -16.94 -1.81 21.87
C LEU A 52 -17.09 -1.49 23.37
N HIS A 53 -17.50 -0.26 23.70
CA HIS A 53 -17.73 0.13 25.08
C HIS A 53 -18.84 -0.71 25.74
N ASN A 54 -19.93 -1.01 25.04
CA ASN A 54 -20.98 -1.87 25.55
C ASN A 54 -20.46 -3.29 25.85
N LEU A 55 -19.70 -3.89 24.93
CA LEU A 55 -19.13 -5.23 25.12
C LEU A 55 -18.12 -5.27 26.28
N GLU A 56 -17.31 -4.22 26.44
CA GLU A 56 -16.41 -4.06 27.58
C GLU A 56 -17.16 -3.98 28.91
N MET A 57 -18.25 -3.21 28.95
CA MET A 57 -19.10 -3.08 30.14
C MET A 57 -19.80 -4.40 30.47
N GLU A 58 -20.36 -5.10 29.47
CA GLU A 58 -21.00 -6.41 29.68
C GLU A 58 -20.00 -7.46 30.19
N LEU A 59 -18.75 -7.42 29.70
CA LEU A 59 -17.67 -8.28 30.19
C LEU A 59 -17.29 -7.93 31.65
N ALA A 60 -17.10 -6.65 31.94
CA ALA A 60 -16.72 -6.19 33.28
C ALA A 60 -17.80 -6.48 34.32
N GLU A 61 -19.08 -6.33 33.96
CA GLU A 61 -20.22 -6.69 34.81
C GLU A 61 -20.28 -8.20 35.07
N SER A 62 -20.05 -9.02 34.03
CA SER A 62 -20.00 -10.49 34.13
C SER A 62 -18.91 -10.94 35.10
N ILE A 63 -17.70 -10.39 34.97
CA ILE A 63 -16.56 -10.69 35.85
C ILE A 63 -16.84 -10.23 37.29
N ARG A 64 -17.45 -9.06 37.48
CA ARG A 64 -17.76 -8.52 38.81
C ARG A 64 -18.83 -9.34 39.54
N ASN A 65 -19.85 -9.80 38.81
CA ASN A 65 -21.00 -10.48 39.40
C ASN A 65 -20.76 -11.98 39.61
N GLU A 66 -20.09 -12.63 38.66
CA GLU A 66 -19.99 -14.10 38.58
C GLU A 66 -18.52 -14.59 38.63
N GLY A 67 -17.53 -13.69 38.54
CA GLY A 67 -16.11 -14.04 38.41
C GLY A 67 -15.73 -14.42 36.98
N MET A 68 -14.53 -14.99 36.80
CA MET A 68 -14.08 -15.46 35.49
C MET A 68 -14.74 -16.79 35.12
N THR A 69 -15.93 -16.71 34.54
CA THR A 69 -16.72 -17.85 34.09
C THR A 69 -16.54 -18.14 32.59
N ALA A 70 -17.07 -19.27 32.11
CA ALA A 70 -17.12 -19.58 30.67
C ALA A 70 -17.87 -18.50 29.86
N LYS A 71 -18.86 -17.84 30.45
CA LYS A 71 -19.58 -16.70 29.87
C LYS A 71 -18.66 -15.49 29.70
N ALA A 72 -17.89 -15.14 30.73
CA ALA A 72 -16.91 -14.05 30.66
C ALA A 72 -15.79 -14.35 29.63
N GLN A 73 -15.32 -15.60 29.58
CA GLN A 73 -14.38 -16.06 28.54
C GLN A 73 -14.93 -15.85 27.13
N LEU A 74 -16.19 -16.26 26.87
CA LEU A 74 -16.84 -16.09 25.57
C LEU A 74 -17.04 -14.61 25.21
N GLN A 75 -17.45 -13.78 26.18
CA GLN A 75 -17.57 -12.33 26.01
C GLN A 75 -16.22 -11.68 25.68
N SER A 76 -15.14 -12.13 26.34
CA SER A 76 -13.77 -11.68 26.07
C SER A 76 -13.34 -12.04 24.64
N ARG A 77 -13.57 -13.29 24.19
CA ARG A 77 -13.32 -13.70 22.80
C ARG A 77 -14.10 -12.86 21.80
N ARG A 78 -15.40 -12.67 22.01
CA ARG A 78 -16.24 -11.85 21.12
C ARG A 78 -15.72 -10.42 21.01
N LEU A 79 -15.36 -9.79 22.14
CA LEU A 79 -14.76 -8.46 22.15
C LEU A 79 -13.44 -8.43 21.36
N GLY A 80 -12.59 -9.46 21.51
CA GLY A 80 -11.38 -9.65 20.73
C GLY A 80 -11.63 -9.68 19.22
N VAL A 81 -12.58 -10.52 18.77
CA VAL A 81 -12.95 -10.64 17.34
C VAL A 81 -13.45 -9.32 16.76
N VAL A 82 -14.28 -8.57 17.51
CA VAL A 82 -14.76 -7.25 17.08
C VAL A 82 -13.60 -6.27 16.97
N ARG A 83 -12.68 -6.23 17.95
CA ARG A 83 -11.48 -5.35 17.90
C ARG A 83 -10.58 -5.67 16.71
N THR A 84 -10.31 -6.94 16.45
CA THR A 84 -9.54 -7.38 15.28
C THR A 84 -10.20 -6.92 13.99
N SER A 85 -11.53 -7.10 13.87
CA SER A 85 -12.28 -6.67 12.69
C SER A 85 -12.24 -5.16 12.47
N VAL A 86 -12.23 -4.35 13.54
CA VAL A 86 -12.04 -2.89 13.46
C VAL A 86 -10.65 -2.55 12.92
N THR A 87 -9.60 -3.18 13.46
CA THR A 87 -8.22 -2.97 13.01
C THR A 87 -8.05 -3.36 11.53
N ASP A 88 -8.56 -4.52 11.14
CA ASP A 88 -8.49 -5.01 9.77
C ASP A 88 -9.24 -4.09 8.80
N LEU A 89 -10.48 -3.72 9.14
CA LEU A 89 -11.26 -2.80 8.32
C LEU A 89 -10.54 -1.47 8.16
N THR A 90 -10.04 -0.89 9.25
CA THR A 90 -9.32 0.39 9.22
C THR A 90 -8.09 0.30 8.32
N ARG A 91 -7.26 -0.74 8.48
CA ARG A 91 -6.07 -0.96 7.64
C ARG A 91 -6.43 -1.06 6.16
N MET A 92 -7.41 -1.90 5.81
CA MET A 92 -7.82 -2.10 4.42
C MET A 92 -8.38 -0.81 3.81
N ARG A 93 -9.21 -0.08 4.55
CA ARG A 93 -9.79 1.19 4.10
C ARG A 93 -8.73 2.27 3.90
N MET A 94 -7.82 2.44 4.85
CA MET A 94 -6.72 3.40 4.73
C MET A 94 -5.84 3.10 3.52
N ASN A 95 -5.56 1.82 3.24
CA ASN A 95 -4.81 1.41 2.06
C ASN A 95 -5.58 1.75 0.77
N ALA A 96 -6.86 1.37 0.69
CA ALA A 96 -7.72 1.69 -0.46
C ALA A 96 -7.80 3.20 -0.73
N PHE A 97 -7.99 4.03 0.31
CA PHE A 97 -8.02 5.49 0.16
C PHE A 97 -6.67 6.07 -0.26
N ALA A 98 -5.55 5.54 0.26
CA ALA A 98 -4.22 5.98 -0.15
C ALA A 98 -3.96 5.67 -1.62
N GLN A 99 -4.22 4.44 -2.05
CA GLN A 99 -4.09 4.03 -3.45
C GLN A 99 -4.98 4.90 -4.35
N HIS A 100 -6.25 5.07 -3.98
CA HIS A 100 -7.17 5.91 -4.72
C HIS A 100 -6.67 7.36 -4.82
N ALA A 101 -6.17 7.95 -3.73
CA ALA A 101 -5.59 9.30 -3.73
C ALA A 101 -4.36 9.41 -4.63
N VAL A 102 -3.44 8.45 -4.56
CA VAL A 102 -2.22 8.42 -5.39
C VAL A 102 -2.59 8.35 -6.85
N LEU A 103 -3.39 7.36 -7.26
CA LEU A 103 -3.79 7.15 -8.64
C LEU A 103 -4.56 8.37 -9.20
N THR A 104 -5.51 8.91 -8.42
CA THR A 104 -6.28 10.10 -8.82
C THR A 104 -5.38 11.32 -9.05
N ASN A 105 -4.31 11.51 -8.26
CA ASN A 105 -3.41 12.66 -8.41
C ASN A 105 -2.33 12.47 -9.48
N LEU A 106 -1.92 11.22 -9.74
CA LEU A 106 -1.03 10.90 -10.85
C LEU A 106 -1.72 11.07 -12.21
N MET A 107 -3.03 10.80 -12.28
CA MET A 107 -3.82 10.98 -13.50
C MET A 107 -4.23 12.43 -13.78
N LYS A 108 -4.05 13.35 -12.82
CA LYS A 108 -4.24 14.78 -13.06
C LYS A 108 -3.02 15.33 -13.80
N GLY A 109 -3.23 15.76 -15.05
CA GLY A 109 -2.19 16.42 -15.83
C GLY A 109 -1.76 17.77 -15.22
N PRO A 110 -0.65 18.37 -15.69
CA PRO A 110 -0.13 19.66 -15.21
C PRO A 110 -1.14 20.81 -15.32
N SER A 111 -2.05 20.76 -16.30
CA SER A 111 -3.09 21.77 -16.51
C SER A 111 -4.35 21.54 -15.65
N GLY A 112 -4.34 20.52 -14.77
CA GLY A 112 -5.53 20.09 -14.03
C GLY A 112 -6.59 19.39 -14.89
N ASP A 113 -6.35 19.30 -16.21
CA ASP A 113 -7.19 18.53 -17.11
C ASP A 113 -6.98 17.05 -16.79
N VAL A 114 -8.04 16.39 -16.36
CA VAL A 114 -8.04 14.94 -16.16
C VAL A 114 -7.86 14.39 -17.56
N MET A 115 -6.65 13.90 -17.90
CA MET A 115 -6.42 13.17 -19.15
C MET A 115 -7.61 12.23 -19.34
N SER A 116 -8.21 12.24 -20.54
CA SER A 116 -9.49 11.61 -20.93
C SER A 116 -9.63 10.13 -20.49
N ALA A 117 -9.75 9.94 -19.19
CA ALA A 117 -9.66 8.71 -18.42
C ALA A 117 -10.50 8.83 -17.13
N VAL A 118 -11.44 9.78 -17.12
CA VAL A 118 -12.53 9.91 -16.13
C VAL A 118 -13.27 8.57 -15.94
N ASN A 119 -13.17 7.65 -16.91
CA ASN A 119 -13.76 6.32 -16.85
C ASN A 119 -12.96 5.27 -16.06
N GLN A 120 -11.71 5.52 -15.64
CA GLN A 120 -10.87 4.49 -15.02
C GLN A 120 -10.89 4.51 -13.48
N ILE A 121 -11.13 5.66 -12.84
CA ILE A 121 -11.19 5.77 -11.38
C ILE A 121 -12.55 6.34 -10.96
N PRO A 122 -13.42 5.55 -10.31
CA PRO A 122 -14.71 6.02 -9.84
C PRO A 122 -14.58 7.19 -8.86
N ALA A 123 -15.36 8.24 -9.06
CA ALA A 123 -15.43 9.35 -8.09
C ALA A 123 -16.04 8.86 -6.76
N LEU A 124 -15.39 9.22 -5.65
CA LEU A 124 -15.84 8.86 -4.30
C LEU A 124 -17.06 9.70 -3.87
N ASN A 125 -18.08 9.04 -3.34
CA ASN A 125 -19.21 9.69 -2.70
C ASN A 125 -18.90 10.03 -1.23
N TRP A 126 -18.41 11.24 -0.98
CA TRP A 126 -18.02 11.67 0.36
C TRP A 126 -19.15 11.72 1.39
N GLN A 127 -20.41 11.76 0.96
CA GLN A 127 -21.56 11.72 1.88
C GLN A 127 -21.73 10.34 2.53
N LYS A 128 -21.16 9.30 1.93
CA LYS A 128 -21.20 7.92 2.43
C LYS A 128 -19.88 7.47 3.08
N HIS A 129 -18.96 8.40 3.32
CA HIS A 129 -17.69 8.16 3.98
C HIS A 129 -17.55 9.03 5.22
N ASP A 130 -16.63 8.67 6.10
CA ASP A 130 -16.41 9.44 7.31
C ASP A 130 -15.63 10.74 7.00
N PRO A 131 -15.94 11.88 7.65
CA PRO A 131 -15.18 13.12 7.48
C PRO A 131 -13.68 12.96 7.75
N SER A 132 -13.28 12.10 8.70
CA SER A 132 -11.87 11.83 8.98
C SER A 132 -11.16 11.12 7.84
N GLU A 133 -11.84 10.19 7.15
CA GLU A 133 -11.32 9.49 5.97
C GLU A 133 -11.10 10.45 4.81
N ARG A 134 -11.99 11.44 4.65
CA ARG A 134 -11.82 12.52 3.67
C ARG A 134 -10.58 13.37 3.95
N ILE A 135 -10.34 13.71 5.21
CA ILE A 135 -9.16 14.48 5.62
C ILE A 135 -7.89 13.67 5.31
N TYR A 136 -7.88 12.38 5.66
CA TYR A 136 -6.78 11.47 5.34
C TYR A 136 -6.52 11.39 3.82
N HIS A 137 -7.55 11.17 3.02
CA HIS A 137 -7.46 11.11 1.55
C HIS A 137 -6.88 12.39 0.95
N SER A 138 -7.38 13.56 1.38
CA SER A 138 -6.84 14.85 0.95
C SER A 138 -5.39 15.05 1.37
N GLY A 139 -5.02 14.60 2.58
CA GLY A 139 -3.65 14.65 3.09
C GLY A 139 -2.68 13.84 2.24
N VAL A 140 -3.06 12.61 1.87
CA VAL A 140 -2.26 11.78 0.94
C VAL A 140 -2.12 12.48 -0.42
N GLY A 141 -3.19 13.09 -0.93
CA GLY A 141 -3.14 13.86 -2.18
C GLY A 141 -2.14 15.01 -2.14
N HIS A 142 -2.08 15.79 -1.06
CA HIS A 142 -1.08 16.84 -0.90
C HIS A 142 0.36 16.30 -0.83
N LEU A 143 0.56 15.14 -0.19
CA LEU A 143 1.87 14.47 -0.16
C LEU A 143 2.33 14.05 -1.56
N VAL A 144 1.41 13.54 -2.38
CA VAL A 144 1.69 13.16 -3.77
C VAL A 144 2.07 14.38 -4.60
N GLU A 145 1.34 15.49 -4.46
CA GLU A 145 1.67 16.71 -5.20
C GLU A 145 3.01 17.31 -4.76
N LYS A 146 3.29 17.30 -3.45
CA LYS A 146 4.61 17.68 -2.91
C LYS A 146 5.72 16.83 -3.54
N TYR A 147 5.55 15.52 -3.59
CA TYR A 147 6.50 14.61 -4.23
C TYR A 147 6.69 14.94 -5.72
N LYS A 148 5.59 15.12 -6.47
CA LYS A 148 5.63 15.49 -7.90
C LYS A 148 6.43 16.78 -8.14
N HIS A 149 6.29 17.78 -7.26
CA HIS A 149 7.06 19.01 -7.33
C HIS A 149 8.55 18.77 -7.02
N GLU A 150 8.88 18.07 -5.93
CA GLU A 150 10.26 17.81 -5.51
C GLU A 150 11.07 17.04 -6.56
N VAL A 151 10.45 16.11 -7.28
CA VAL A 151 11.10 15.34 -8.35
C VAL A 151 10.95 16.00 -9.73
N SER A 152 10.33 17.17 -9.82
CA SER A 152 10.02 17.84 -11.09
C SER A 152 9.33 16.88 -12.08
N TRP A 153 8.32 16.14 -11.61
CA TRP A 153 7.62 15.08 -12.36
C TRP A 153 7.18 15.52 -13.77
N ASN A 154 6.66 16.74 -13.91
CA ASN A 154 6.24 17.24 -15.22
C ASN A 154 7.41 17.41 -16.20
N ALA A 155 8.57 17.87 -15.74
CA ALA A 155 9.77 17.98 -16.55
C ALA A 155 10.28 16.60 -16.97
N LEU A 156 10.20 15.59 -16.07
CA LEU A 156 10.53 14.21 -16.37
C LEU A 156 9.64 13.59 -17.47
N LEU A 157 8.34 13.92 -17.48
CA LEU A 157 7.39 13.36 -18.45
C LEU A 157 7.37 14.10 -19.80
N HIS A 158 7.52 15.43 -19.79
CA HIS A 158 7.34 16.27 -20.99
C HIS A 158 8.66 16.77 -21.57
N GLY A 159 9.79 16.52 -20.90
CA GLY A 159 11.12 16.94 -21.34
C GLY A 159 11.34 18.45 -21.32
N ASP A 160 10.52 19.21 -20.59
CA ASP A 160 10.67 20.66 -20.46
C ASP A 160 11.86 20.96 -19.53
N ASN A 161 13.03 21.06 -20.13
CA ASN A 161 14.30 21.10 -19.45
C ASN A 161 14.69 22.55 -19.09
N GLU A 162 13.83 23.25 -18.36
CA GLU A 162 14.23 24.36 -17.50
C GLU A 162 14.10 23.89 -16.05
N ILE A 163 15.02 23.05 -15.59
CA ILE A 163 15.14 22.71 -14.18
C ILE A 163 15.43 24.04 -13.45
N PRO A 164 14.51 24.61 -12.64
CA PRO A 164 14.89 25.69 -11.78
C PRO A 164 15.72 25.04 -10.69
N ILE A 165 17.04 25.06 -10.87
CA ILE A 165 17.98 24.82 -9.79
C ILE A 165 17.69 25.92 -8.78
N SER A 166 16.80 25.64 -7.83
CA SER A 166 16.65 26.49 -6.65
C SER A 166 17.96 26.32 -5.89
N ALA A 167 18.93 27.17 -6.23
CA ALA A 167 20.22 27.18 -5.59
C ALA A 167 19.95 27.37 -4.08
N PRO A 168 20.53 26.53 -3.20
CA PRO A 168 20.46 26.81 -1.78
C PRO A 168 21.00 28.22 -1.58
N SER A 169 20.25 29.05 -0.85
CA SER A 169 20.67 30.40 -0.47
C SER A 169 21.91 30.30 0.41
N VAL A 170 23.08 30.11 -0.22
CA VAL A 170 24.38 30.28 0.41
C VAL A 170 24.55 31.78 0.54
N GLY A 171 24.35 32.25 1.77
CA GLY A 171 24.57 33.64 2.11
C GLY A 171 25.98 34.07 1.73
N GLY A 172 26.04 35.20 1.02
CA GLY A 172 27.12 36.16 1.17
C GLY A 172 28.33 36.02 0.26
N ASN A 173 28.25 36.60 -0.92
CA ASN A 173 29.26 37.54 -1.39
C ASN A 173 28.64 38.45 -2.47
N ALA A 174 28.61 39.76 -2.20
CA ALA A 174 28.16 40.76 -3.15
C ALA A 174 29.04 40.73 -4.42
N PRO A 175 28.48 40.94 -5.62
CA PRO A 175 29.26 40.92 -6.85
C PRO A 175 30.31 42.06 -6.87
N LEU A 176 31.48 41.76 -7.45
CA LEU A 176 32.68 42.62 -7.55
C LEU A 176 32.49 44.02 -8.15
N SER A 177 31.29 44.36 -8.61
CA SER A 177 30.95 45.67 -9.19
C SER A 177 30.72 46.78 -8.16
N GLU A 178 30.67 46.47 -6.87
CA GLU A 178 30.41 47.45 -5.80
C GLU A 178 31.67 48.12 -5.22
N PHE A 179 32.88 47.64 -5.54
CA PHE A 179 34.13 48.30 -5.16
C PHE A 179 34.70 49.09 -6.35
N VAL A 180 34.21 50.32 -6.52
CA VAL A 180 34.88 51.36 -7.31
C VAL A 180 35.56 52.29 -6.31
N ASP A 181 36.85 52.61 -6.44
CA ASP A 181 37.27 53.95 -6.92
C ASP A 181 38.79 54.15 -7.05
N GLU A 182 39.10 55.11 -7.90
CA GLU A 182 40.35 55.75 -8.28
C GLU A 182 41.37 56.03 -7.16
N GLY A 183 42.65 55.85 -7.49
CA GLY A 183 43.72 56.70 -6.96
C GLY A 183 44.83 56.02 -6.16
N SER A 184 46.07 56.41 -6.49
CA SER A 184 47.27 56.39 -5.64
C SER A 184 48.13 55.11 -5.59
N GLU A 185 49.09 55.09 -6.51
CA GLU A 185 50.54 54.86 -6.35
C GLU A 185 51.13 54.20 -5.07
N ASN A 186 52.22 53.46 -5.34
CA ASN A 186 53.39 53.13 -4.49
C ASN A 186 53.30 51.79 -3.72
N SER A 187 53.92 50.72 -4.20
CA SER A 187 55.36 50.33 -4.07
C SER A 187 55.59 49.36 -2.90
N SER A 188 55.91 48.11 -3.30
CA SER A 188 56.83 47.11 -2.72
C SER A 188 56.88 46.79 -1.23
N GLU A 189 57.02 45.47 -1.02
CA GLU A 189 57.72 44.78 0.08
C GLU A 189 57.04 44.78 1.45
N GLU A 190 56.70 43.58 1.95
CA GLU A 190 57.59 42.83 2.85
C GLU A 190 56.83 41.60 3.39
N ALA A 191 57.36 40.40 3.14
CA ALA A 191 57.03 39.24 3.96
C ALA A 191 58.01 39.21 5.14
N PRO A 192 57.58 38.76 6.32
CA PRO A 192 58.45 37.79 6.98
C PRO A 192 57.75 36.59 7.59
N SER A 193 58.57 35.55 7.59
CA SER A 193 58.49 34.18 8.06
C SER A 193 58.60 34.03 9.60
N ILE A 194 58.53 32.77 10.05
CA ILE A 194 59.06 32.15 11.29
C ILE A 194 58.09 32.17 12.50
N SER A 195 57.41 31.07 12.87
CA SER A 195 57.84 29.77 13.42
C SER A 195 58.10 29.75 14.94
N LEU A 196 57.65 28.63 15.56
CA LEU A 196 58.02 28.00 16.85
C LEU A 196 57.07 28.18 18.06
N ASN A 197 56.13 27.22 18.21
CA ASN A 197 56.01 26.17 19.27
C ASN A 197 56.26 26.49 20.78
N PRO A 198 55.87 25.61 21.74
CA PRO A 198 54.63 24.84 21.96
C PRO A 198 54.21 24.81 23.48
N SER A 199 53.26 23.93 23.84
CA SER A 199 52.85 23.40 25.18
C SER A 199 51.40 23.74 25.52
N GLU A 200 50.50 22.85 25.95
CA GLU A 200 50.37 21.41 26.24
C GLU A 200 48.83 21.15 26.17
N VAL A 201 48.27 20.01 25.76
CA VAL A 201 48.03 18.75 26.50
C VAL A 201 47.24 17.87 25.48
N SER A 202 47.76 16.73 25.01
CA SER A 202 47.50 15.33 25.48
C SER A 202 46.04 14.87 25.26
N VAL A 203 45.63 13.71 24.71
CA VAL A 203 46.14 12.36 24.33
C VAL A 203 45.09 11.81 23.32
N GLY A 204 45.36 11.21 22.15
CA GLY A 204 45.91 9.87 21.89
C GLY A 204 44.84 8.76 21.69
N VAL A 205 44.46 8.48 20.43
CA VAL A 205 44.40 7.17 19.70
C VAL A 205 43.73 5.95 20.42
N THR A 206 42.71 5.20 19.93
CA THR A 206 42.52 4.33 18.72
C THR A 206 41.10 3.67 18.78
N PRO A 207 40.58 3.04 17.71
CA PRO A 207 39.24 2.43 17.67
C PRO A 207 39.25 0.92 18.01
N THR A 208 38.29 0.46 18.82
CA THR A 208 38.11 -0.96 19.19
C THR A 208 36.65 -1.40 19.02
N VAL A 209 36.50 -2.60 18.43
CA VAL A 209 35.29 -3.36 18.11
C VAL A 209 34.39 -3.61 19.34
N PRO A 210 33.04 -3.58 19.24
CA PRO A 210 32.17 -3.93 20.36
C PRO A 210 32.10 -5.45 20.57
N GLU A 211 32.46 -5.83 21.79
CA GLU A 211 32.50 -7.16 22.37
C GLU A 211 31.08 -7.70 22.65
N GLN A 212 30.86 -8.98 22.33
CA GLN A 212 29.64 -9.72 22.62
C GLN A 212 29.47 -9.88 24.13
N GLN A 213 28.33 -9.44 24.65
CA GLN A 213 27.98 -9.57 26.06
C GLN A 213 27.58 -11.02 26.37
N SER A 214 28.44 -11.68 27.14
CA SER A 214 28.18 -12.95 27.82
C SER A 214 27.13 -12.77 28.91
N VAL A 215 25.97 -13.43 28.77
CA VAL A 215 25.01 -13.60 29.87
C VAL A 215 25.36 -14.88 30.63
N SER A 216 25.72 -14.70 31.89
CA SER A 216 25.92 -15.75 32.90
C SER A 216 24.61 -16.45 33.23
N ALA A 217 24.72 -17.75 33.48
CA ALA A 217 23.65 -18.64 33.89
C ALA A 217 22.98 -18.19 35.21
N ASP A 218 21.67 -17.99 35.15
CA ASP A 218 20.75 -18.29 36.25
C ASP A 218 19.74 -19.31 35.72
N GLU A 219 19.87 -20.53 36.23
CA GLU A 219 18.95 -21.65 36.05
C GLU A 219 17.68 -21.34 36.83
N ASP A 220 16.60 -20.99 36.13
CA ASP A 220 15.17 -21.21 36.48
C ASP A 220 14.25 -20.29 35.64
N ALA A 221 14.49 -20.21 34.33
CA ALA A 221 13.48 -19.72 33.39
C ALA A 221 12.41 -20.81 33.23
N TYR A 222 11.54 -20.92 34.25
CA TYR A 222 10.22 -21.51 34.11
C TYR A 222 9.61 -20.91 32.84
N TRP A 223 9.40 -21.74 31.81
CA TRP A 223 8.82 -21.33 30.55
C TRP A 223 7.53 -20.57 30.85
N ASN A 224 7.62 -19.23 30.83
CA ASN A 224 6.46 -18.37 30.96
C ASN A 224 5.85 -18.38 29.56
N ASP A 225 5.18 -19.50 29.25
CA ASP A 225 4.42 -19.69 28.03
C ASP A 225 3.43 -18.51 27.98
N PRO A 226 3.61 -17.56 27.05
CA PRO A 226 2.64 -16.50 26.90
C PRO A 226 1.31 -17.17 26.56
N ASP A 227 0.18 -16.71 27.13
CA ASP A 227 -1.16 -17.24 26.86
C ASP A 227 -1.55 -17.03 25.39
N PHE A 228 -0.88 -17.73 24.47
CA PHE A 228 -1.17 -17.78 23.06
C PHE A 228 -2.40 -18.67 22.91
N ASP A 229 -3.56 -18.03 22.82
CA ASP A 229 -4.74 -18.75 22.45
C ASP A 229 -4.60 -19.31 21.01
N GLU A 230 -5.44 -20.29 20.66
CA GLU A 230 -5.40 -20.92 19.32
C GLU A 230 -5.51 -19.88 18.19
N GLU A 231 -6.14 -18.74 18.46
CA GLU A 231 -6.38 -17.70 17.47
C GLU A 231 -5.14 -16.83 17.25
N ASP A 232 -4.37 -16.56 18.30
CA ASP A 232 -3.07 -15.90 18.19
C ASP A 232 -2.04 -16.78 17.44
N ARG A 233 -2.11 -18.12 17.61
CA ARG A 233 -1.30 -19.07 16.83
C ARG A 233 -1.64 -19.06 15.35
N ILE A 234 -2.92 -19.06 15.00
CA ILE A 234 -3.37 -19.01 13.60
C ILE A 234 -2.96 -17.67 12.95
N ARG A 235 -3.06 -16.54 13.68
CA ARG A 235 -2.63 -15.23 13.16
C ARG A 235 -1.14 -15.16 12.85
N GLN A 236 -0.28 -15.82 13.65
CA GLN A 236 1.15 -15.86 13.37
C GLN A 236 1.45 -16.65 12.09
N MET A 237 0.67 -17.71 11.84
CA MET A 237 0.81 -18.54 10.64
C MET A 237 0.29 -17.81 9.38
N ASP A 238 -0.80 -17.05 9.51
CA ASP A 238 -1.37 -16.22 8.44
C ASP A 238 -0.56 -14.94 8.14
N ALA A 239 0.30 -14.50 9.07
CA ALA A 239 1.17 -13.33 8.89
C ALA A 239 2.29 -13.56 7.86
N PHE A 240 2.61 -14.82 7.54
CA PHE A 240 3.64 -15.19 6.57
C PHE A 240 3.13 -16.22 5.56
N PRO A 241 2.24 -15.83 4.62
CA PRO A 241 1.71 -16.74 3.60
C PRO A 241 2.77 -17.29 2.63
N ASN A 242 3.99 -16.73 2.65
CA ASN A 242 5.08 -17.08 1.73
C ASN A 242 6.32 -17.67 2.42
N SER A 243 6.23 -18.14 3.67
CA SER A 243 7.39 -18.80 4.30
C SER A 243 7.56 -20.21 3.70
N PRO A 244 8.65 -20.51 2.98
CA PRO A 244 8.85 -21.82 2.38
C PRO A 244 9.30 -22.77 3.49
N THR A 245 8.34 -23.27 4.26
CA THR A 245 8.63 -24.31 5.25
C THR A 245 8.66 -25.64 4.53
N GLY A 246 9.89 -26.08 4.22
CA GLY A 246 10.19 -27.39 3.68
C GLY A 246 9.62 -28.49 4.57
N ALA A 247 8.67 -29.23 4.04
CA ALA A 247 8.34 -30.58 4.44
C ALA A 247 7.79 -31.32 3.20
N ILE A 248 8.70 -31.60 2.26
CA ILE A 248 8.44 -32.58 1.21
C ILE A 248 8.32 -33.96 1.88
N SER A 249 7.10 -34.41 2.12
CA SER A 249 6.79 -35.81 2.34
C SER A 249 5.94 -36.33 1.20
N ALA A 250 6.37 -37.48 0.68
CA ALA A 250 5.69 -38.38 -0.24
C ALA A 250 5.61 -37.93 -1.71
N THR A 251 6.52 -38.50 -2.51
CA THR A 251 6.15 -39.45 -3.58
C THR A 251 4.73 -39.31 -4.14
N SER A 252 4.54 -38.44 -5.12
CA SER A 252 3.90 -38.79 -6.39
C SER A 252 4.11 -37.63 -7.34
N ILE A 253 4.94 -37.85 -8.34
CA ILE A 253 5.09 -36.94 -9.48
C ILE A 253 3.88 -37.26 -10.35
N GLU A 254 2.74 -36.65 -10.06
CA GLU A 254 1.67 -36.50 -11.05
C GLU A 254 1.69 -35.06 -11.50
N SER A 255 2.08 -34.90 -12.75
CA SER A 255 2.04 -33.69 -13.53
C SER A 255 0.61 -33.16 -13.54
N ASP A 256 0.31 -32.20 -12.69
CA ASP A 256 -0.90 -31.39 -12.83
C ASP A 256 -0.59 -30.33 -13.90
N SER A 257 -0.74 -30.75 -15.15
CA SER A 257 -0.94 -29.86 -16.29
C SER A 257 -2.02 -28.85 -15.91
N ALA A 258 -1.66 -27.57 -15.95
CA ALA A 258 -2.60 -26.48 -15.84
C ALA A 258 -3.79 -26.75 -16.78
N GLN A 259 -4.95 -27.06 -16.20
CA GLN A 259 -6.22 -26.87 -16.87
C GLN A 259 -6.43 -25.35 -16.97
N LEU A 260 -5.79 -24.74 -17.99
CA LEU A 260 -6.31 -23.52 -18.57
C LEU A 260 -7.62 -23.91 -19.24
N ASP A 261 -8.68 -23.19 -18.93
CA ASP A 261 -10.01 -23.44 -19.42
C ASP A 261 -10.03 -23.58 -20.96
N ASP A 262 -10.21 -24.81 -21.47
CA ASP A 262 -10.57 -25.10 -22.87
C ASP A 262 -11.86 -24.36 -23.30
N SER A 263 -12.57 -23.72 -22.36
CA SER A 263 -13.78 -22.93 -22.60
C SER A 263 -13.56 -21.63 -23.38
N ASN A 264 -12.32 -21.18 -23.58
CA ASN A 264 -12.03 -19.92 -24.28
C ASN A 264 -11.23 -20.09 -25.60
N LEU A 265 -11.17 -21.30 -26.14
CA LEU A 265 -10.55 -21.58 -27.44
C LEU A 265 -11.63 -21.72 -28.53
N ARG A 266 -11.40 -21.10 -29.70
CA ARG A 266 -12.22 -21.24 -30.90
C ARG A 266 -11.41 -21.84 -32.03
N ARG A 267 -12.04 -22.73 -32.80
CA ARG A 267 -11.47 -23.33 -34.00
C ARG A 267 -11.73 -22.43 -35.20
N ILE A 268 -10.67 -22.07 -35.91
CA ILE A 268 -10.74 -21.23 -37.10
C ILE A 268 -10.02 -21.92 -38.26
N LEU A 269 -10.54 -21.75 -39.47
CA LEU A 269 -9.89 -22.13 -40.71
C LEU A 269 -9.12 -20.93 -41.25
N ILE A 270 -7.82 -21.08 -41.47
CA ILE A 270 -6.98 -20.00 -42.00
C ILE A 270 -7.19 -19.89 -43.52
N LEU A 271 -7.47 -18.69 -44.01
CA LEU A 271 -7.73 -18.44 -45.43
C LEU A 271 -6.48 -17.94 -46.18
N GLN A 272 -5.51 -17.35 -45.47
CA GLN A 272 -4.33 -16.74 -46.05
C GLN A 272 -3.07 -17.07 -45.23
N ASP A 273 -1.98 -17.36 -45.94
CA ASP A 273 -0.66 -17.55 -45.34
C ASP A 273 -0.15 -16.24 -44.73
N MET A 274 0.41 -16.31 -43.53
CA MET A 274 1.15 -15.22 -42.90
C MET A 274 2.58 -15.64 -42.63
N ASP A 275 3.54 -14.84 -43.11
CA ASP A 275 4.97 -15.11 -42.93
C ASP A 275 5.45 -14.82 -41.50
N ASP A 276 4.76 -13.92 -40.78
CA ASP A 276 5.11 -13.53 -39.41
C ASP A 276 4.33 -14.35 -38.37
N PRO A 277 5.01 -15.05 -37.43
CA PRO A 277 4.34 -15.81 -36.38
C PRO A 277 3.64 -14.90 -35.37
N ILE A 278 2.43 -15.27 -34.95
CA ILE A 278 1.71 -14.58 -33.88
C ILE A 278 2.13 -15.15 -32.54
N ILE A 279 2.57 -14.28 -31.62
CA ILE A 279 2.93 -14.67 -30.25
C ILE A 279 1.67 -14.69 -29.38
N ALA A 280 1.35 -15.87 -28.84
CA ALA A 280 0.25 -16.02 -27.89
C ALA A 280 0.65 -15.58 -26.47
N GLU A 281 -0.34 -15.46 -25.58
CA GLU A 281 -0.18 -14.99 -24.19
C GLU A 281 0.72 -15.91 -23.34
N ASP A 282 0.85 -17.17 -23.73
CA ASP A 282 1.77 -18.16 -23.16
C ASP A 282 3.20 -18.08 -23.73
N GLY A 283 3.44 -17.20 -24.70
CA GLY A 283 4.70 -17.06 -25.42
C GLY A 283 4.89 -18.03 -26.60
N SER A 284 3.87 -18.81 -26.97
CA SER A 284 3.92 -19.75 -28.09
C SER A 284 3.80 -19.03 -29.45
N GLU A 285 4.59 -19.45 -30.43
CA GLU A 285 4.57 -18.93 -31.80
C GLU A 285 3.55 -19.70 -32.65
N ILE A 286 2.54 -19.00 -33.18
CA ILE A 286 1.49 -19.57 -34.05
C ILE A 286 1.77 -19.15 -35.50
N HIS A 287 2.10 -20.13 -36.35
CA HIS A 287 2.20 -19.95 -37.79
C HIS A 287 0.84 -20.15 -38.45
N LEU A 288 0.45 -19.25 -39.36
CA LEU A 288 -0.81 -19.32 -40.08
C LEU A 288 -0.56 -19.77 -41.52
N ILE A 289 -0.99 -20.99 -41.84
CA ILE A 289 -0.91 -21.57 -43.18
C ILE A 289 -2.34 -21.73 -43.71
N ALA A 290 -2.59 -21.23 -44.92
CA ALA A 290 -3.88 -21.29 -45.60
C ALA A 290 -4.33 -22.74 -45.76
N GLY A 291 -5.55 -23.01 -45.29
CA GLY A 291 -6.17 -24.34 -45.30
C GLY A 291 -6.03 -25.11 -43.99
N ASP A 292 -5.24 -24.63 -43.02
CA ASP A 292 -5.10 -25.28 -41.71
C ASP A 292 -6.23 -24.88 -40.75
N ILE A 293 -6.64 -25.84 -39.91
CA ILE A 293 -7.60 -25.62 -38.82
C ILE A 293 -6.81 -25.46 -37.53
N GLN A 294 -6.79 -24.24 -36.98
CA GLN A 294 -6.07 -23.91 -35.76
C GLN A 294 -7.04 -23.62 -34.62
N SER A 295 -6.69 -24.07 -33.40
CA SER A 295 -7.41 -23.72 -32.17
C SER A 295 -6.73 -22.52 -31.52
N CYS A 296 -7.41 -21.38 -31.45
CA CYS A 296 -6.87 -20.12 -30.95
C CYS A 296 -7.76 -19.54 -29.83
N PRO A 297 -7.20 -18.77 -28.89
CA PRO A 297 -7.99 -17.98 -27.95
C PRO A 297 -9.02 -17.09 -28.65
N VAL A 298 -10.21 -16.95 -28.06
CA VAL A 298 -11.35 -16.20 -28.64
C VAL A 298 -10.95 -14.82 -29.16
N LEU A 299 -10.12 -14.08 -28.43
CA LEU A 299 -9.70 -12.73 -28.81
C LEU A 299 -8.84 -12.71 -30.09
N ILE A 300 -7.94 -13.69 -30.24
CA ILE A 300 -7.13 -13.85 -31.46
C ILE A 300 -8.01 -14.33 -32.62
N ALA A 301 -8.89 -15.29 -32.36
CA ALA A 301 -9.82 -15.82 -33.36
C ALA A 301 -10.76 -14.74 -33.92
N GLU A 302 -11.37 -13.92 -33.07
CA GLU A 302 -12.25 -12.82 -33.49
C GLU A 302 -11.49 -11.75 -34.27
N THR A 303 -10.24 -11.46 -33.89
CA THR A 303 -9.39 -10.51 -34.61
C THR A 303 -9.06 -11.02 -36.00
N LEU A 304 -8.70 -12.30 -36.15
CA LEU A 304 -8.38 -12.92 -37.45
C LEU A 304 -9.61 -13.03 -38.36
N ILE A 305 -10.78 -13.32 -37.79
CA ILE A 305 -12.05 -13.34 -38.54
C ILE A 305 -12.44 -11.93 -38.99
N THR A 306 -12.32 -10.93 -38.10
CA THR A 306 -12.62 -9.53 -38.43
C THR A 306 -11.68 -8.96 -39.49
N ALA A 307 -10.40 -9.37 -39.46
CA ALA A 307 -9.42 -9.03 -40.48
C ALA A 307 -9.63 -9.76 -41.81
N GLY A 308 -10.53 -10.73 -41.87
CA GLY A 308 -10.80 -11.55 -43.07
C GLY A 308 -9.69 -12.56 -43.38
N LEU A 309 -8.81 -12.85 -42.41
CA LEU A 309 -7.69 -13.78 -42.54
C LEU A 309 -8.06 -15.22 -42.17
N ALA A 310 -9.17 -15.41 -41.45
CA ALA A 310 -9.67 -16.71 -41.03
C ALA A 310 -11.21 -16.76 -41.01
N GLU A 311 -11.78 -17.96 -41.08
CA GLU A 311 -13.21 -18.22 -40.96
C GLU A 311 -13.50 -19.10 -39.73
N SER A 312 -14.67 -18.92 -39.10
CA SER A 312 -15.11 -19.79 -38.01
C SER A 312 -15.33 -21.22 -38.50
N ALA A 313 -14.60 -22.17 -37.94
CA ALA A 313 -14.70 -23.59 -38.26
C ALA A 313 -15.41 -24.33 -37.11
N ASP A 314 -16.69 -24.01 -36.90
CA ASP A 314 -17.54 -24.69 -35.92
C ASP A 314 -18.06 -26.01 -36.51
N LEU A 315 -17.35 -27.10 -36.22
CA LEU A 315 -17.78 -28.50 -36.43
C LEU A 315 -17.83 -29.20 -35.08
#